data_AF-A0A6N3FUG2-F1
#
_entry.id   AF-A0A6N3FUG2-F1
#
_cell.length_a   1.000
_cell.length_b   1.000
_cell.length_c   1.000
_cell.angle_alpha   90.00
_cell.angle_beta   90.00
_cell.angle_gamma   90.00
#
_symmetry.space_group_name_H-M   'P 1'
#
loop_
_entity.id
_entity.type
_entity.pdbx_description
1 polymer ?
#
loop_
_entity_poly.entity_id
_entity_poly.type
_entity_poly.pdbx_seq_one_letter_code
_entity_poly.pdbx_strand_id
1 'polypeptide(L)'
;MENQSKVIMIERNKFASLVKAHRKCLQMLSILAYACATKEVQLTFTLEEICELLQMSREEVERQRQKGYIRFVHRNGMTVYEITDILRLKNMLEMGGVYRKIDEKAFILEVAEKEKKETEPSIR
;
A
#
# COMPACT_ATOMS: atom_id res chain seq x y z
N MET A 1 28.08 7.94 -19.58
CA MET A 1 27.73 7.37 -18.27
C MET A 1 26.62 6.37 -18.53
N GLU A 2 26.93 5.08 -18.49
CA GLU A 2 25.93 4.03 -18.73
C GLU A 2 24.97 3.99 -17.53
N ASN A 3 23.67 4.14 -17.80
CA ASN A 3 22.62 3.90 -16.82
C ASN A 3 22.74 2.43 -16.37
N GLN A 4 23.35 2.19 -15.21
CA GLN A 4 23.24 0.91 -14.53
C GLN A 4 21.77 0.74 -14.13
N SER A 5 20.98 0.15 -15.01
CA SER A 5 19.61 -0.23 -14.72
C SER A 5 19.64 -1.22 -13.56
N LYS A 6 19.27 -0.77 -12.36
CA LYS A 6 19.12 -1.64 -11.19
C LYS A 6 18.04 -2.68 -11.49
N VAL A 7 18.45 -3.94 -11.61
CA VAL A 7 17.53 -5.06 -11.84
C VAL A 7 17.21 -5.71 -10.50
N ILE A 8 15.93 -5.75 -10.13
CA ILE A 8 15.49 -6.39 -8.89
C ILE A 8 14.99 -7.79 -9.21
N MET A 9 15.69 -8.83 -8.73
CA MET A 9 15.20 -10.21 -8.82
C MET A 9 14.21 -10.50 -7.70
N ILE A 10 12.96 -10.82 -8.07
CA ILE A 10 11.90 -11.21 -7.13
C ILE A 10 11.48 -12.65 -7.44
N GLU A 11 11.35 -13.46 -6.39
CA GLU A 11 10.88 -14.84 -6.52
C GLU A 11 9.47 -14.88 -7.10
N ARG A 12 9.29 -15.60 -8.23
CA ARG A 12 8.01 -15.66 -8.98
C ARG A 12 6.81 -15.98 -8.10
N ASN A 13 6.95 -16.94 -7.19
CA ASN A 13 5.84 -17.38 -6.33
C ASN A 13 5.47 -16.32 -5.28
N LYS A 14 6.44 -15.61 -4.72
CA LYS A 14 6.21 -14.49 -3.80
C LYS A 14 5.54 -13.33 -4.52
N PHE A 15 6.03 -12.99 -5.72
CA PHE A 15 5.40 -11.95 -6.54
C PHE A 15 3.97 -12.32 -6.96
N ALA A 16 3.74 -13.55 -7.41
CA ALA A 16 2.41 -14.01 -7.79
C ALA A 16 1.42 -14.02 -6.60
N SER A 17 1.88 -14.42 -5.41
CA SER A 17 1.07 -14.38 -4.18
C SER A 17 0.69 -12.94 -3.82
N LEU A 18 1.65 -12.03 -3.89
CA LEU A 18 1.45 -10.60 -3.65
C LEU A 18 0.43 -9.99 -4.62
N VAL A 19 0.58 -10.26 -5.93
CA VAL A 19 -0.37 -9.79 -6.96
C VAL A 19 -1.77 -10.37 -6.73
N LYS A 20 -1.88 -11.64 -6.34
CA LYS A 20 -3.17 -12.28 -6.03
C LYS A 20 -3.85 -11.64 -4.82
N ALA A 21 -3.12 -11.39 -3.74
CA ALA A 21 -3.66 -10.72 -2.55
C ALA A 21 -4.16 -9.31 -2.89
N HIS A 22 -3.35 -8.54 -3.63
CA HIS A 22 -3.71 -7.21 -4.08
C HIS A 22 -4.96 -7.19 -4.97
N ARG A 23 -5.06 -8.13 -5.93
CA ARG A 23 -6.24 -8.26 -6.81
C ARG A 23 -7.53 -8.56 -6.04
N LYS A 24 -7.47 -9.43 -5.02
CA LYS A 24 -8.64 -9.71 -4.15
C LYS A 24 -9.08 -8.47 -3.36
N CYS A 25 -8.13 -7.70 -2.85
CA CYS A 25 -8.43 -6.42 -2.18
C CYS A 25 -9.15 -5.46 -3.13
N LEU A 26 -8.60 -5.21 -4.33
CA LEU A 26 -9.22 -4.35 -5.35
C LEU A 26 -10.63 -4.83 -5.76
N GLN A 27 -10.87 -6.14 -5.82
CA GLN A 27 -12.18 -6.70 -6.11
C GLN A 27 -13.20 -6.40 -5.00
N MET A 28 -12.80 -6.54 -3.72
CA MET A 28 -13.67 -6.13 -2.61
C MET A 28 -13.97 -4.63 -2.64
N LEU A 29 -12.98 -3.79 -2.97
CA LEU A 29 -13.20 -2.34 -3.12
C LEU A 29 -14.25 -2.06 -4.21
N SER A 30 -14.14 -2.77 -5.33
CA SER A 30 -15.05 -2.63 -6.48
C SER A 30 -16.47 -3.06 -6.13
N ILE A 31 -16.63 -4.15 -5.36
CA ILE A 31 -17.93 -4.62 -4.89
C ILE A 31 -18.57 -3.61 -3.93
N LEU A 32 -17.81 -3.07 -2.98
CA LEU A 32 -18.31 -2.06 -2.05
C LEU A 32 -18.70 -0.77 -2.78
N ALA A 33 -17.88 -0.30 -3.72
CA ALA A 33 -18.20 0.85 -4.55
C ALA A 33 -19.47 0.62 -5.39
N TYR A 34 -19.60 -0.57 -6.00
CA TYR A 34 -20.79 -0.96 -6.76
C TYR A 34 -22.04 -1.02 -5.88
N ALA A 35 -21.94 -1.59 -4.67
CA ALA A 35 -23.05 -1.66 -3.74
C ALA A 35 -23.53 -0.26 -3.32
N CYS A 36 -22.61 0.66 -3.03
CA CYS A 36 -22.95 2.07 -2.75
C CYS A 36 -23.66 2.72 -3.95
N ALA A 37 -23.13 2.54 -5.16
CA ALA A 37 -23.71 3.13 -6.37
C ALA A 37 -25.09 2.56 -6.71
N THR A 38 -25.28 1.25 -6.55
CA THR A 38 -26.52 0.56 -6.93
C THR A 38 -27.64 0.75 -5.90
N LYS A 39 -27.30 0.98 -4.63
CA LYS A 39 -28.27 1.13 -3.55
C LYS A 39 -28.52 2.59 -3.14
N GLU A 40 -27.84 3.54 -3.76
CA GLU A 40 -27.84 4.97 -3.37
C GLU A 40 -27.50 5.18 -1.88
N VAL A 41 -26.77 4.25 -1.29
CA VAL A 41 -26.33 4.33 0.10
C VAL A 41 -24.90 4.85 0.13
N GLN A 42 -24.68 5.90 0.91
CA GLN A 42 -23.34 6.37 1.20
C GLN A 42 -22.80 5.64 2.43
N LEU A 43 -21.82 4.78 2.22
CA LEU A 43 -21.06 4.16 3.31
C LEU A 43 -20.04 5.16 3.83
N THR A 44 -20.23 5.55 5.08
CA THR A 44 -19.33 6.46 5.79
C THR A 44 -18.89 5.84 7.10
N PHE A 45 -17.69 6.17 7.56
CA PHE A 45 -17.15 5.73 8.84
C PHE A 45 -16.96 6.89 9.80
N THR A 46 -17.10 6.64 11.10
CA THR A 46 -16.65 7.55 12.16
C THR A 46 -15.13 7.48 12.32
N LEU A 47 -14.58 8.39 13.12
CA LEU A 47 -13.15 8.39 13.43
C LEU A 47 -12.75 7.11 14.18
N GLU A 48 -13.57 6.65 15.12
CA GLU A 48 -13.37 5.43 15.90
C GLU A 48 -13.32 4.19 15.01
N GLU A 49 -14.28 4.06 14.09
CA GLU A 49 -14.34 2.92 13.18
C GLU A 49 -13.13 2.86 12.25
N ILE A 50 -12.61 4.02 11.81
CA ILE A 50 -11.39 4.07 10.98
C ILE A 50 -10.15 3.67 11.78
N CYS A 51 -10.04 4.15 13.02
CA CYS A 51 -8.94 3.76 13.91
C CYS A 51 -8.90 2.25 14.12
N GLU A 52 -10.06 1.62 14.36
CA GLU A 52 -10.17 0.16 14.47
C GLU A 52 -9.84 -0.55 13.16
N LEU A 53 -10.43 -0.11 12.04
CA LEU A 53 -10.26 -0.75 10.73
C LEU A 53 -8.81 -0.67 10.23
N LEU A 54 -8.17 0.49 10.39
CA LEU A 54 -6.80 0.71 9.91
C LEU A 54 -5.75 0.31 10.94
N GLN A 55 -6.14 0.04 12.19
CA GLN A 55 -5.25 -0.17 13.33
C GLN A 55 -4.30 1.03 13.51
N MET A 56 -4.87 2.23 13.46
CA MET A 56 -4.15 3.50 13.54
C MET A 56 -4.65 4.33 14.73
N SER A 57 -3.76 5.15 15.30
CA SER A 57 -4.15 6.11 16.32
C SER A 57 -4.99 7.25 15.72
N ARG A 58 -5.72 7.98 16.58
CA ARG A 58 -6.47 9.17 16.14
C ARG A 58 -5.55 10.20 15.48
N GLU A 59 -4.38 10.43 16.06
CA GLU A 59 -3.38 11.37 15.55
C GLU A 59 -2.84 10.94 14.19
N GLU A 60 -2.72 9.64 13.95
CA GLU A 60 -2.32 9.09 12.66
C GLU A 60 -3.37 9.34 11.58
N VAL A 61 -4.65 9.10 11.89
CA VAL A 61 -5.77 9.39 10.97
C VAL A 61 -5.84 10.89 10.66
N GLU A 62 -5.70 11.73 11.69
CA GLU A 62 -5.64 13.19 11.56
C GLU A 62 -4.49 13.66 10.65
N ARG A 63 -3.31 13.04 10.75
CA ARG A 63 -2.20 13.32 9.81
C ARG A 63 -2.55 12.97 8.37
N GLN A 64 -3.25 11.86 8.11
CA GLN A 64 -3.67 11.52 6.75
C GLN A 64 -4.72 12.48 6.22
N ARG A 65 -5.60 12.98 7.10
CA ARG A 65 -6.56 14.04 6.78
C ARG A 65 -5.86 15.34 6.39
N GLN A 66 -4.87 15.78 7.17
CA GLN A 66 -4.08 16.98 6.89
C GLN A 66 -3.31 16.88 5.56
N LYS A 67 -2.91 15.65 5.18
CA LYS A 67 -2.29 15.36 3.87
C LYS A 67 -3.30 15.29 2.72
N GLY A 68 -4.61 15.38 2.99
CA GLY A 68 -5.66 15.35 1.98
C GLY A 68 -6.02 13.95 1.47
N TYR A 69 -5.54 12.88 2.11
CA TYR A 69 -5.84 11.50 1.66
C TYR A 69 -7.24 11.04 2.01
N ILE A 70 -7.81 11.58 3.08
CA ILE A 70 -9.16 11.26 3.53
C ILE A 70 -9.99 12.52 3.68
N ARG A 71 -11.14 12.55 3.01
CA ARG A 71 -12.11 13.64 3.13
C ARG A 71 -13.13 13.28 4.20
N PHE A 72 -13.67 14.33 4.83
CA PHE A 72 -14.70 14.19 5.84
C PHE A 72 -15.88 15.10 5.52
N VAL A 73 -17.03 14.74 6.06
CA VAL A 73 -18.24 15.56 6.04
C VAL A 73 -18.83 15.61 7.45
N HIS A 74 -19.50 16.70 7.78
CA HIS A 74 -20.24 16.80 9.04
C HIS A 74 -21.69 16.37 8.79
N ARG A 75 -22.14 15.36 9.54
CA ARG A 75 -23.51 14.84 9.48
C ARG A 75 -24.05 14.66 10.88
N ASN A 76 -25.17 15.32 11.19
CA ASN A 76 -25.86 15.21 12.48
C ASN A 76 -24.92 15.44 13.69
N GLY A 77 -24.00 16.41 13.58
CA GLY A 77 -23.02 16.70 14.64
C GLY A 77 -21.83 15.75 14.71
N MET A 78 -21.75 14.75 13.82
CA MET A 78 -20.63 13.80 13.73
C MET A 78 -19.76 14.07 12.51
N THR A 79 -18.45 13.88 12.67
CA THR A 79 -17.50 13.85 11.55
C THR A 79 -17.46 12.44 11.00
N VAL A 80 -17.78 12.28 9.72
CA VAL A 80 -17.75 10.99 9.03
C VAL A 80 -16.91 11.07 7.77
N TYR A 81 -16.33 9.95 7.37
CA TYR A 81 -15.38 9.84 6.25
C TYR A 81 -15.90 8.86 5.21
N GLU A 82 -15.63 9.13 3.93
CA GLU A 82 -16.11 8.26 2.85
C GLU A 82 -15.30 6.96 2.76
N ILE A 83 -16.00 5.83 2.63
CA ILE A 83 -15.37 4.51 2.48
C ILE A 83 -14.32 4.46 1.37
N THR A 84 -14.55 5.15 0.25
CA THR A 84 -13.68 5.14 -0.91
C THR A 84 -12.30 5.73 -0.61
N ASP A 85 -12.23 6.72 0.27
CA ASP A 85 -10.97 7.34 0.71
C ASP A 85 -10.23 6.43 1.68
N ILE A 86 -10.96 5.82 2.62
CA ILE A 86 -10.39 4.88 3.60
C ILE A 86 -9.79 3.65 2.90
N LEU A 87 -10.48 3.12 1.91
CA LEU A 87 -10.02 2.00 1.11
C LEU A 87 -8.77 2.33 0.28
N ARG A 88 -8.74 3.52 -0.34
CA ARG A 88 -7.55 4.02 -1.05
C ARG A 88 -6.35 4.20 -0.11
N LEU A 89 -6.58 4.78 1.06
CA LEU A 89 -5.55 4.96 2.08
C LEU A 89 -4.99 3.61 2.56
N LYS A 90 -5.86 2.64 2.88
CA LYS A 90 -5.43 1.29 3.29
C LYS A 90 -4.54 0.65 2.23
N ASN A 91 -4.96 0.72 0.97
CA ASN A 91 -4.20 0.19 -0.15
C ASN A 91 -2.82 0.86 -0.30
N MET A 92 -2.76 2.19 -0.17
CA MET A 92 -1.49 2.93 -0.23
C MET A 92 -0.53 2.51 0.90
N LEU A 93 -1.03 2.39 2.14
CA LEU A 93 -0.23 2.00 3.30
C LEU A 93 0.32 0.57 3.14
N GLU A 94 -0.50 -0.36 2.65
CA GLU A 94 -0.05 -1.72 2.35
C GLU A 94 1.01 -1.74 1.24
N MET A 95 0.81 -0.95 0.18
CA MET A 95 1.79 -0.83 -0.91
C MET A 95 3.12 -0.24 -0.43
N GLY A 96 3.13 0.68 0.53
CA GLY A 96 4.37 1.18 1.15
C GLY A 96 5.20 0.06 1.78
N GLY A 97 4.55 -0.88 2.48
CA GLY A 97 5.22 -2.05 3.03
C GLY A 97 5.74 -3.02 1.96
N VAL A 98 5.03 -3.11 0.83
CA VAL A 98 5.45 -3.91 -0.33
C VAL A 98 6.69 -3.31 -0.99
N TYR A 99 6.69 -2.01 -1.27
CA TYR A 99 7.84 -1.32 -1.86
C TYR A 99 9.08 -1.45 -0.99
N ARG A 100 8.94 -1.25 0.34
CA ARG A 100 10.06 -1.41 1.26
C ARG A 100 10.66 -2.82 1.24
N LYS A 101 9.81 -3.86 1.21
CA LYS A 101 10.28 -5.26 1.09
C LYS A 101 10.99 -5.53 -0.24
N ILE A 102 10.55 -4.88 -1.32
CA ILE A 102 11.20 -4.98 -2.63
C ILE A 102 12.57 -4.28 -2.58
N ASP A 103 12.64 -3.08 -2.02
CA ASP A 103 13.89 -2.30 -1.91
C ASP A 103 14.92 -2.98 -1.01
N GLU A 104 14.51 -3.52 0.15
CA GLU A 104 15.37 -4.30 1.05
C GLU A 104 15.99 -5.50 0.32
N LYS A 105 15.21 -6.20 -0.51
CA LYS A 105 15.70 -7.35 -1.29
C LYS A 105 16.58 -6.95 -2.47
N ALA A 106 16.30 -5.81 -3.10
CA ALA A 106 17.16 -5.24 -4.14
C ALA A 106 18.54 -4.86 -3.59
N PHE A 107 18.60 -4.24 -2.41
CA PHE A 107 19.87 -3.87 -1.76
C PHE A 107 20.74 -5.10 -1.44
N ILE A 108 20.14 -6.19 -0.95
CA ILE A 108 20.87 -7.44 -0.67
C ILE A 108 21.48 -8.03 -1.95
N LEU A 109 20.77 -7.97 -3.08
CA LEU A 109 21.29 -8.45 -4.36
C LEU A 109 22.47 -7.61 -4.87
N GLU A 110 22.41 -6.27 -4.75
CA GLU A 110 23.53 -5.39 -5.12
C GLU A 110 24.80 -5.69 -4.30
N VAL A 111 24.66 -5.98 -3.01
CA VAL A 111 25.79 -6.38 -2.15
C VAL A 111 26.36 -7.73 -2.59
N ALA A 112 25.51 -8.74 -2.81
CA ALA A 112 25.94 -10.06 -3.24
C ALA A 112 26.63 -10.06 -4.62
N GLU A 113 26.18 -9.21 -5.56
CA GLU A 113 26.85 -9.06 -6.86
C GLU A 113 28.23 -8.39 -6.74
N LYS A 114 28.40 -7.43 -5.81
CA LYS A 114 29.70 -6.81 -5.55
C LYS A 114 30.68 -7.80 -4.91
N GLU A 115 30.23 -8.55 -3.91
CA GLU A 115 31.05 -9.58 -3.25
C GLU A 115 31.49 -10.68 -4.22
N LYS A 116 30.62 -11.10 -5.16
CA LYS A 116 30.99 -12.05 -6.22
C LYS A 116 32.04 -11.51 -7.18
N LYS A 117 31.95 -10.22 -7.57
CA LYS A 117 32.95 -9.58 -8.45
C LYS A 117 34.31 -9.41 -7.76
N GLU A 118 34.34 -9.26 -6.44
CA GLU A 118 35.59 -9.16 -5.68
C GLU A 118 36.24 -10.54 -5.40
N THR A 119 35.48 -11.63 -5.47
CA THR A 119 35.97 -12.99 -5.19
C THR A 119 36.30 -13.83 -6.43
N GLU A 120 35.96 -13.38 -7.64
CA GLU A 120 36.46 -13.99 -8.88
C GLU A 120 37.94 -13.60 -9.09
N PRO A 121 38.89 -14.57 -9.11
CA PRO A 121 40.27 -14.25 -9.42
C PRO A 121 40.33 -13.68 -10.83
N SER A 122 40.98 -12.54 -11.00
CA SER A 122 41.33 -12.02 -12.32
C SER A 122 42.26 -13.04 -12.99
N ILE A 123 41.68 -13.95 -13.77
CA ILE A 123 42.45 -14.84 -14.65
C ILE A 123 43.00 -13.93 -15.75
N ARG A 124 44.28 -13.60 -15.59
CA ARG A 124 45.09 -12.82 -16.52
C ARG A 124 45.87 -13.77 -17.43
#